data_AF-A0A9R1E1X3-F1
#
_entry.id   AF-A0A9R1E1X3-F1
#
_cell.length_a   1.000
_cell.length_b   1.000
_cell.length_c   1.000
_cell.angle_alpha   90.00
_cell.angle_beta   90.00
_cell.angle_gamma   90.00
#
_symmetry.space_group_name_H-M   'P 1'
#
loop_
_entity.id
_entity.type
_entity.pdbx_description
1 polymer ?
#
loop_
_entity_poly.entity_id
_entity_poly.type
_entity_poly.pdbx_seq_one_letter_code
_entity_poly.pdbx_strand_id
1 'polypeptide(L)'
;MAGESSTRRPLFGGAISTALPARFQDVSNTREVPDHQEVVVDPARDESLIFELLDLKGEVEDGGSALWFLRDVANEQDAGDNLVVEHSGTVELAGLRSGEAPAVAGTAIGKLAVSKGRQGREAQNIVRLYLANIRLKDAATDVVITAYEPLLINPLSESAQAVAAGPAVPAEQAGCLPMSEVFRLAVMNFDVHDWNLFNGSG
;
A
#
# COMPACT_ATOMS: atom_id res chain seq x y z
N MET A 1 2.84 10.72 26.33
CA MET A 1 2.88 10.98 24.88
C MET A 1 1.60 10.38 24.32
N ALA A 2 0.66 11.18 23.85
CA ALA A 2 -0.52 10.63 23.19
C ALA A 2 -0.04 9.99 21.89
N GLY A 3 -0.23 8.67 21.73
CA GLY A 3 0.07 8.00 20.47
C GLY A 3 -0.79 8.60 19.36
N GLU A 4 -0.24 8.73 18.16
CA GLU A 4 -1.01 9.13 16.99
C GLU A 4 -2.19 8.15 16.79
N SER A 5 -3.39 8.71 16.63
CA SER A 5 -4.62 7.94 16.44
C SER A 5 -4.95 7.82 14.95
N SER A 6 -5.48 6.68 14.53
CA SER A 6 -6.09 6.52 13.21
C SER A 6 -7.58 6.91 13.22
N THR A 7 -8.05 7.41 12.09
CA THR A 7 -9.46 7.73 11.84
C THR A 7 -9.97 6.95 10.65
N ARG A 8 -11.27 6.62 10.65
CA ARG A 8 -11.88 5.95 9.50
C ARG A 8 -11.96 6.92 8.31
N ARG A 9 -11.46 6.47 7.16
CA ARG A 9 -11.36 7.22 5.92
C ARG A 9 -12.17 6.51 4.82
N PRO A 10 -13.05 7.24 4.10
CA PRO A 10 -13.70 6.70 2.92
C PRO A 10 -12.71 6.59 1.75
N LEU A 11 -12.88 5.56 0.93
CA LEU A 11 -12.18 5.31 -0.33
C LEU A 11 -13.22 5.04 -1.42
N PHE A 12 -12.89 5.33 -2.69
CA PHE A 12 -13.73 5.04 -3.86
C PHE A 12 -15.15 5.62 -3.70
N GLY A 13 -15.24 6.93 -3.47
CA GLY A 13 -16.52 7.62 -3.26
C GLY A 13 -17.27 7.18 -1.99
N GLY A 14 -16.61 6.47 -1.07
CA GLY A 14 -17.20 5.96 0.17
C GLY A 14 -17.73 4.53 0.10
N ALA A 15 -17.62 3.87 -1.06
CA ALA A 15 -17.98 2.46 -1.21
C ALA A 15 -17.09 1.53 -0.35
N ILE A 16 -15.86 1.95 -0.08
CA ILE A 16 -14.92 1.29 0.82
C ILE A 16 -14.55 2.26 1.94
N SER A 17 -14.18 1.74 3.10
CA SER A 17 -13.47 2.52 4.12
C SER A 17 -12.33 1.74 4.75
N THR A 18 -11.38 2.48 5.32
CA THR A 18 -10.28 1.90 6.12
C THR A 18 -9.87 2.85 7.25
N ALA A 19 -8.90 2.47 8.09
CA ALA A 19 -8.37 3.31 9.16
C ALA A 19 -6.95 3.79 8.84
N LEU A 20 -6.76 5.12 8.82
CA LEU A 20 -5.47 5.74 8.54
C LEU A 20 -5.17 6.89 9.50
N PRO A 21 -3.90 7.16 9.82
CA PRO A 21 -3.52 8.35 10.57
C PRO A 21 -3.79 9.63 9.77
N ALA A 22 -4.09 10.73 10.50
CA ALA A 22 -4.47 12.01 9.89
C ALA A 22 -3.37 12.66 9.03
N ARG A 23 -2.11 12.25 9.20
CA ARG A 23 -0.98 12.77 8.40
C ARG A 23 -1.01 12.33 6.93
N PHE A 24 -1.71 11.24 6.61
CA PHE A 24 -1.87 10.76 5.25
C PHE A 24 -2.90 11.61 4.50
N GLN A 25 -2.45 12.27 3.44
CA GLN A 25 -3.24 13.20 2.64
C GLN A 25 -3.62 12.58 1.31
N ASP A 26 -4.80 12.91 0.82
CA ASP A 26 -5.22 12.56 -0.54
C ASP A 26 -4.42 13.34 -1.58
N VAL A 27 -4.04 12.68 -2.68
CA VAL A 27 -3.34 13.34 -3.78
C VAL A 27 -4.18 13.49 -5.04
N SER A 28 -5.42 12.99 -5.07
CA SER A 28 -6.36 13.11 -6.21
C SER A 28 -6.59 14.55 -6.67
N ASN A 29 -6.51 15.52 -5.75
CA ASN A 29 -6.62 16.95 -6.08
C ASN A 29 -5.35 17.56 -6.71
N THR A 30 -4.23 16.85 -6.62
CA THR A 30 -2.90 17.36 -7.03
C THR A 30 -2.34 16.66 -8.25
N ARG A 31 -2.80 15.43 -8.52
CA ARG A 31 -2.44 14.63 -9.68
C ARG A 31 -3.62 13.76 -10.09
N GLU A 32 -3.69 13.47 -11.38
CA GLU A 32 -4.64 12.48 -11.90
C GLU A 32 -4.30 11.11 -11.30
N VAL A 33 -5.27 10.49 -10.66
CA VAL A 33 -5.21 9.13 -10.12
C VAL A 33 -6.30 8.34 -10.85
N PRO A 34 -5.98 7.17 -11.46
CA PRO A 34 -7.00 6.34 -12.11
C PRO A 34 -8.15 6.00 -11.17
N ASP A 35 -9.38 5.90 -11.68
CA ASP A 35 -10.58 5.65 -10.85
C ASP A 35 -10.55 4.34 -10.04
N HIS A 36 -9.73 3.37 -10.48
CA HIS A 36 -9.51 2.11 -9.77
C HIS A 36 -8.37 2.18 -8.74
N GLN A 37 -7.79 3.36 -8.53
CA GLN A 37 -6.75 3.62 -7.54
C GLN A 37 -7.15 4.74 -6.57
N GLU A 38 -6.73 4.59 -5.32
CA GLU A 38 -6.76 5.63 -4.31
C GLU A 38 -5.35 5.76 -3.73
N VAL A 39 -4.79 6.97 -3.72
CA VAL A 39 -3.43 7.18 -3.22
C VAL A 39 -3.40 8.21 -2.12
N VAL A 40 -2.76 7.84 -1.01
CA VAL A 40 -2.54 8.73 0.12
C VAL A 40 -1.05 8.79 0.46
N VAL A 41 -0.58 9.96 0.88
CA VAL A 41 0.85 10.19 1.15
C VAL A 41 1.04 10.95 2.46
N ASP A 42 2.13 10.67 3.16
CA ASP A 42 2.68 11.57 4.16
C ASP A 42 3.87 12.34 3.54
N PRO A 43 3.66 13.59 3.11
CA PRO A 43 4.70 14.36 2.44
C PRO A 43 5.86 14.71 3.36
N ALA A 44 5.67 14.72 4.69
CA ALA A 44 6.74 15.06 5.63
C ALA A 44 7.73 13.89 5.84
N ARG A 45 7.36 12.69 5.40
CA ARG A 45 8.13 11.46 5.61
C ARG A 45 8.40 10.68 4.33
N ASP A 46 7.83 11.15 3.22
CA ASP A 46 7.86 10.49 1.92
C ASP A 46 7.25 9.07 1.92
N GLU A 47 6.37 8.79 2.88
CA GLU A 47 5.61 7.55 2.98
C GLU A 47 4.38 7.62 2.08
N SER A 48 3.98 6.50 1.50
CA SER A 48 2.76 6.43 0.69
C SER A 48 2.01 5.12 0.89
N LEU A 49 0.70 5.16 0.65
CA LEU A 49 -0.17 4.01 0.65
C LEU A 49 -1.11 4.12 -0.56
N ILE A 50 -1.17 3.04 -1.34
CA ILE A 50 -1.95 2.92 -2.57
C ILE A 50 -2.94 1.77 -2.36
N PHE A 51 -4.20 2.03 -2.70
CA PHE A 51 -5.24 1.01 -2.80
C PHE A 51 -5.62 0.89 -4.26
N GLU A 52 -5.63 -0.32 -4.79
CA GLU A 52 -5.88 -0.58 -6.19
C GLU A 52 -6.86 -1.74 -6.36
N LEU A 53 -7.84 -1.55 -7.24
CA LEU A 53 -8.83 -2.55 -7.63
C LEU A 53 -8.40 -3.16 -8.95
N LEU A 54 -8.08 -4.45 -8.96
CA LEU A 54 -7.63 -5.19 -10.14
C LEU A 54 -8.55 -6.38 -10.42
N ASP A 55 -8.58 -6.82 -11.67
CA ASP A 55 -9.21 -8.10 -12.03
C ASP A 55 -8.56 -9.26 -11.27
N LEU A 56 -9.38 -10.18 -10.76
CA LEU A 56 -8.92 -11.36 -10.04
C LEU A 56 -7.95 -12.19 -10.89
N LYS A 57 -6.72 -12.36 -10.39
CA LYS A 57 -5.69 -13.17 -11.05
C LYS A 57 -5.93 -14.66 -10.84
N GLY A 58 -6.67 -15.27 -11.76
CA GLY A 58 -7.07 -16.69 -11.68
C GLY A 58 -5.91 -17.70 -11.65
N GLU A 59 -4.73 -17.34 -12.16
CA GLU A 59 -3.55 -18.21 -12.21
C GLU A 59 -2.70 -18.21 -10.92
N VAL A 60 -3.03 -17.35 -9.96
CA VAL A 60 -2.26 -17.18 -8.73
C VAL A 60 -3.02 -17.77 -7.55
N GLU A 61 -2.36 -18.63 -6.77
CA GLU A 61 -2.94 -19.23 -5.56
C GLU A 61 -3.10 -18.19 -4.45
N ASP A 62 -4.13 -18.36 -3.60
CA ASP A 62 -4.48 -17.40 -2.55
C ASP A 62 -3.28 -17.05 -1.65
N GLY A 63 -2.60 -18.07 -1.11
CA GLY A 63 -1.46 -17.89 -0.20
C GLY A 63 -0.21 -17.31 -0.85
N GLY A 64 -0.09 -17.39 -2.17
CA GLY A 64 1.04 -16.83 -2.93
C GLY A 64 0.78 -15.45 -3.54
N SER A 65 -0.46 -14.97 -3.48
CA SER A 65 -0.89 -13.80 -4.25
C SER A 65 -0.17 -12.50 -3.88
N ALA A 66 0.01 -12.21 -2.60
CA ALA A 66 0.74 -11.01 -2.18
C ALA A 66 2.23 -11.05 -2.56
N LEU A 67 2.87 -12.23 -2.49
CA LEU A 67 4.26 -12.35 -2.94
C LEU A 67 4.38 -12.20 -4.46
N TRP A 68 3.38 -12.67 -5.21
CA TRP A 68 3.31 -12.45 -6.65
C TRP A 68 3.22 -10.96 -6.98
N PHE A 69 2.26 -10.23 -6.38
CA PHE A 69 2.12 -8.78 -6.59
C PHE A 69 3.34 -7.99 -6.12
N LEU A 70 3.99 -8.39 -5.03
CA LEU A 70 5.24 -7.75 -4.57
C LEU A 70 6.35 -7.84 -5.62
N ARG A 71 6.47 -9.01 -6.28
CA ARG A 71 7.43 -9.22 -7.36
C ARG A 71 7.04 -8.45 -8.61
N ASP A 72 5.75 -8.39 -8.92
CA ASP A 72 5.21 -7.64 -10.05
C ASP A 72 5.55 -6.15 -9.92
N VAL A 73 5.24 -5.55 -8.77
CA VAL A 73 5.63 -4.16 -8.44
C VAL A 73 7.14 -3.97 -8.54
N ALA A 74 7.95 -4.90 -8.01
CA ALA A 74 9.40 -4.77 -8.13
C ALA A 74 9.88 -4.80 -9.59
N ASN A 75 9.27 -5.62 -10.45
CA ASN A 75 9.61 -5.69 -11.87
C ASN A 75 9.23 -4.40 -12.62
N GLU A 76 8.05 -3.85 -12.35
CA GLU A 76 7.60 -2.58 -12.94
C GLU A 76 8.52 -1.41 -12.57
N GLN A 77 9.17 -1.48 -11.41
CA GLN A 77 10.13 -0.48 -10.94
C GLN A 77 11.58 -0.77 -11.39
N ASP A 78 11.82 -1.72 -12.30
CA ASP A 78 13.16 -2.20 -12.71
C ASP A 78 14.04 -2.59 -11.50
N ALA A 79 13.39 -3.12 -10.46
CA ALA A 79 13.96 -3.42 -9.15
C ALA A 79 13.87 -4.92 -8.80
N GLY A 80 13.41 -5.77 -9.73
CA GLY A 80 13.24 -7.21 -9.52
C GLY A 80 14.51 -7.92 -9.04
N ASP A 81 15.67 -7.59 -9.64
CA ASP A 81 16.97 -8.14 -9.25
C ASP A 81 17.42 -7.73 -7.83
N ASN A 82 16.88 -6.62 -7.31
CA ASN A 82 17.24 -6.05 -6.02
C ASN A 82 16.18 -6.28 -4.93
N LEU A 83 15.12 -7.03 -5.24
CA LEU A 83 14.06 -7.33 -4.29
C LEU A 83 14.57 -8.34 -3.24
N VAL A 84 14.59 -7.91 -1.99
CA VAL A 84 14.80 -8.78 -0.83
C VAL A 84 13.47 -8.98 -0.13
N VAL A 85 12.93 -10.20 -0.18
CA VAL A 85 11.70 -10.56 0.53
C VAL A 85 12.03 -10.78 2.01
N GLU A 86 11.44 -9.96 2.88
CA GLU A 86 11.64 -10.03 4.33
C GLU A 86 10.61 -10.96 5.00
N HIS A 87 9.35 -10.91 4.55
CA HIS A 87 8.26 -11.72 5.10
C HIS A 87 7.16 -11.98 4.06
N SER A 88 6.45 -13.11 4.21
CA SER A 88 5.22 -13.39 3.48
C SER A 88 4.32 -14.31 4.29
N GLY A 89 3.02 -14.07 4.27
CA GLY A 89 2.05 -14.86 5.02
C GLY A 89 0.61 -14.47 4.70
N THR A 90 -0.31 -14.87 5.56
CA THR A 90 -1.73 -14.53 5.45
C THR A 90 -2.26 -13.96 6.76
N VAL A 91 -3.31 -13.16 6.69
CA VAL A 91 -4.02 -12.60 7.86
C VAL A 91 -5.53 -12.67 7.65
N GLU A 92 -6.25 -13.07 8.69
CA GLU A 92 -7.71 -13.04 8.70
C GLU A 92 -8.21 -11.62 8.93
N LEU A 93 -9.14 -11.17 8.09
CA LEU A 93 -9.75 -9.86 8.17
C LEU A 93 -10.99 -9.93 9.06
N ALA A 94 -10.91 -9.29 10.22
CA ALA A 94 -12.01 -9.30 11.19
C ALA A 94 -13.27 -8.57 10.68
N GLY A 95 -13.10 -7.56 9.82
CA GLY A 95 -14.18 -6.70 9.32
C GLY A 95 -14.84 -7.15 8.02
N LEU A 96 -14.24 -8.09 7.29
CA LEU A 96 -14.69 -8.48 5.96
C LEU A 96 -14.99 -9.99 5.91
N ARG A 97 -16.14 -10.35 5.34
CA ARG A 97 -16.57 -11.74 5.19
C ARG A 97 -16.54 -12.15 3.73
N SER A 98 -16.15 -13.40 3.49
CA SER A 98 -16.28 -14.10 2.21
C SER A 98 -17.24 -15.27 2.43
N GLY A 99 -18.51 -15.07 2.08
CA GLY A 99 -19.59 -15.97 2.50
C GLY A 99 -19.71 -16.08 4.02
N GLU A 100 -19.62 -17.31 4.55
CA GLU A 100 -19.73 -17.59 5.99
C GLU A 100 -18.40 -17.44 6.77
N ALA A 101 -17.27 -17.39 6.07
CA ALA A 101 -15.94 -17.30 6.66
C ALA A 101 -15.39 -15.86 6.67
N PRO A 102 -14.48 -15.52 7.61
CA PRO A 102 -13.69 -14.30 7.50
C PRO A 102 -12.90 -14.29 6.19
N ALA A 103 -12.81 -13.13 5.54
CA ALA A 103 -11.93 -12.96 4.39
C ALA A 103 -10.46 -13.09 4.84
N VAL A 104 -9.60 -13.62 3.97
CA VAL A 104 -8.17 -13.78 4.23
C VAL A 104 -7.42 -12.89 3.25
N ALA A 105 -6.50 -12.07 3.76
CA ALA A 105 -5.57 -11.32 2.94
C ALA A 105 -4.22 -12.04 2.88
N GLY A 106 -3.65 -12.16 1.68
CA GLY A 106 -2.23 -12.45 1.54
C GLY A 106 -1.43 -11.20 1.92
N THR A 107 -0.26 -11.37 2.53
CA THR A 107 0.65 -10.26 2.85
C THR A 107 2.09 -10.60 2.48
N ALA A 108 2.85 -9.60 2.05
CA ALA A 108 4.27 -9.72 1.76
C ALA A 108 4.99 -8.41 2.10
N ILE A 109 6.24 -8.52 2.56
CA ILE A 109 7.11 -7.39 2.85
C ILE A 109 8.40 -7.59 2.09
N GLY A 110 8.80 -6.57 1.33
CA GLY A 110 10.03 -6.58 0.57
C GLY A 110 10.82 -5.29 0.76
N LYS A 111 12.11 -5.36 0.50
CA LYS A 111 12.99 -4.20 0.40
C LYS A 111 13.52 -4.11 -1.02
N LEU A 112 13.47 -2.92 -1.61
CA LEU A 112 13.89 -2.68 -2.98
C LEU A 112 14.44 -1.27 -3.17
N ALA A 113 15.21 -1.09 -4.25
CA ALA A 113 15.72 0.21 -4.67
C ALA A 113 14.83 0.74 -5.81
N VAL A 114 14.19 1.89 -5.61
CA VAL A 114 13.21 2.45 -6.57
C VAL A 114 13.47 3.94 -6.82
N SER A 115 13.35 4.35 -8.07
CA SER A 115 13.39 5.76 -8.46
C SER A 115 11.97 6.30 -8.58
N LYS A 116 11.73 7.55 -8.19
CA LYS A 116 10.43 8.17 -8.47
C LYS A 116 10.36 8.62 -9.92
N GLY A 117 9.18 8.49 -10.53
CA GLY A 117 8.93 8.96 -11.90
C GLY A 117 9.97 8.45 -12.90
N ARG A 118 10.63 9.38 -13.60
CA ARG A 118 11.64 9.08 -14.64
C ARG A 118 13.04 9.55 -14.23
N GLN A 119 13.42 9.37 -12.97
CA GLN A 119 14.68 9.88 -12.43
C GLN A 119 15.91 9.00 -12.70
N GLY A 120 15.73 7.77 -13.18
CA GLY A 120 16.85 6.86 -13.46
C GLY A 120 17.38 6.13 -12.22
N ARG A 121 18.25 5.14 -12.46
CA ARG A 121 18.76 4.22 -11.41
C ARG A 121 19.66 4.92 -10.40
N GLU A 122 20.34 6.00 -10.79
CA GLU A 122 21.23 6.80 -9.96
C GLU A 122 20.51 7.55 -8.84
N ALA A 123 19.20 7.78 -8.97
CA ALA A 123 18.36 8.49 -8.02
C ALA A 123 17.49 7.54 -7.15
N GLN A 124 17.79 6.24 -7.15
CA GLN A 124 17.00 5.26 -6.41
C GLN A 124 17.08 5.47 -4.91
N ASN A 125 15.90 5.57 -4.28
CA ASN A 125 15.72 5.46 -2.84
C ASN A 125 15.67 3.98 -2.45
N ILE A 126 16.11 3.68 -1.23
CA ILE A 126 15.87 2.35 -0.65
C ILE A 126 14.58 2.41 0.13
N VAL A 127 13.62 1.57 -0.22
CA VAL A 127 12.30 1.52 0.41
C VAL A 127 12.03 0.12 0.94
N ARG A 128 11.28 0.05 2.04
CA ARG A 128 10.53 -1.14 2.42
C ARG A 128 9.12 -0.99 1.86
N LEU A 129 8.64 -2.05 1.24
CA LEU A 129 7.32 -2.15 0.65
C LEU A 129 6.52 -3.20 1.40
N TYR A 130 5.35 -2.80 1.87
CA TYR A 130 4.36 -3.69 2.48
C TYR A 130 3.23 -3.88 1.49
N LEU A 131 2.86 -5.12 1.22
CA LEU A 131 1.81 -5.44 0.27
C LEU A 131 0.79 -6.38 0.90
N ALA A 132 -0.49 -6.07 0.75
CA ALA A 132 -1.58 -6.98 1.00
C ALA A 132 -2.40 -7.19 -0.27
N ASN A 133 -2.91 -8.40 -0.45
CA ASN A 133 -3.91 -8.70 -1.45
C ASN A 133 -5.16 -9.30 -0.78
N ILE A 134 -6.30 -8.65 -0.95
CA ILE A 134 -7.61 -9.11 -0.48
C ILE A 134 -8.39 -9.62 -1.69
N ARG A 135 -8.63 -10.93 -1.75
CA ARG A 135 -9.26 -11.57 -2.91
C ARG A 135 -10.78 -11.63 -2.75
N LEU A 136 -11.50 -10.78 -3.48
CA LEU A 136 -12.97 -10.74 -3.52
C LEU A 136 -13.47 -11.62 -4.67
N LYS A 137 -13.42 -12.94 -4.48
CA LYS A 137 -13.71 -13.91 -5.55
C LYS A 137 -15.11 -13.78 -6.15
N ASP A 138 -16.12 -13.54 -5.32
CA ASP A 138 -17.51 -13.35 -5.78
C ASP A 138 -17.68 -12.09 -6.66
N ALA A 139 -16.77 -11.12 -6.50
CA ALA A 139 -16.71 -9.89 -7.24
C ALA A 139 -15.63 -9.91 -8.34
N ALA A 140 -14.99 -11.05 -8.59
CA ALA A 140 -13.87 -11.22 -9.51
C ALA A 140 -12.79 -10.12 -9.39
N THR A 141 -12.51 -9.65 -8.16
CA THR A 141 -11.60 -8.52 -7.90
C THR A 141 -10.49 -8.93 -6.92
N ASP A 142 -9.24 -8.58 -7.23
CA ASP A 142 -8.13 -8.52 -6.27
C ASP A 142 -7.97 -7.06 -5.80
N VAL A 143 -8.05 -6.83 -4.49
CA VAL A 143 -7.76 -5.51 -3.89
C VAL A 143 -6.33 -5.50 -3.37
N VAL A 144 -5.46 -4.77 -4.06
CA VAL A 144 -4.05 -4.66 -3.73
C VAL A 144 -3.80 -3.39 -2.92
N ILE A 145 -3.20 -3.56 -1.74
CA ILE A 145 -2.85 -2.46 -0.84
C ILE A 145 -1.32 -2.44 -0.73
N THR A 146 -0.70 -1.35 -1.20
CA THR A 146 0.76 -1.21 -1.26
C THR A 146 1.20 -0.01 -0.44
N ALA A 147 2.10 -0.21 0.51
CA ALA A 147 2.66 0.80 1.40
C ALA A 147 4.17 0.95 1.17
N TYR A 148 4.63 2.18 0.95
CA TYR A 148 6.04 2.50 0.80
C TYR A 148 6.55 3.22 2.05
N GLU A 149 7.58 2.65 2.65
CA GLU A 149 8.37 3.24 3.74
C GLU A 149 9.79 3.52 3.24
N PRO A 150 10.18 4.80 3.07
CA PRO A 150 11.56 5.13 2.76
C PRO A 150 12.50 4.74 3.91
N LEU A 151 13.61 4.10 3.56
CA LEU A 151 14.71 3.78 4.48
C LEU A 151 15.93 4.65 4.22
N LEU A 152 16.18 4.98 2.95
CA LEU A 152 17.28 5.85 2.51
C LEU A 152 16.79 6.72 1.35
N ILE A 153 16.93 8.04 1.49
CA ILE A 153 16.67 9.01 0.44
C ILE A 153 17.97 9.36 -0.27
N ASN A 154 18.00 9.14 -1.57
CA ASN A 154 19.13 9.45 -2.41
C ASN A 154 19.24 10.97 -2.63
N PRO A 155 20.44 11.58 -2.56
CA PRO A 155 20.63 13.02 -2.84
C PRO A 155 20.15 13.49 -4.22
N LEU A 156 20.10 12.58 -5.20
CA LEU A 156 19.60 12.86 -6.55
C LEU A 156 18.08 12.63 -6.70
N SER A 157 17.42 12.05 -5.69
CA SER A 157 15.97 11.87 -5.69
C SER A 157 15.25 13.20 -5.48
N GLU A 158 14.05 13.33 -6.04
CA GLU A 158 13.19 14.50 -5.83
C GLU A 158 12.75 14.59 -4.37
N SER A 159 12.61 13.45 -3.70
CA SER A 159 12.30 13.35 -2.27
C SER A 159 13.32 14.08 -1.41
N ALA A 160 14.58 14.20 -1.85
CA ALA A 160 15.62 14.90 -1.09
C ALA A 160 15.29 16.39 -0.87
N GLN A 161 14.51 17.01 -1.76
CA GLN A 161 14.07 18.40 -1.60
C GLN A 161 12.99 18.54 -0.52
N ALA A 162 12.18 17.51 -0.33
CA ALA A 162 11.05 17.53 0.60
C ALA A 162 11.45 17.05 2.01
N VAL A 163 12.22 15.97 2.11
CA VAL A 163 12.49 15.26 3.39
C VAL A 163 13.97 15.15 3.75
N ALA A 164 14.84 15.83 3.00
CA ALA A 164 16.31 15.72 3.06
C ALA A 164 16.86 14.35 2.62
N ALA A 165 18.08 14.37 2.10
CA ALA A 165 18.80 13.16 1.71
C ALA A 165 19.43 12.45 2.91
N GLY A 166 19.66 11.15 2.77
CA GLY A 166 20.27 10.29 3.78
C GLY A 166 19.30 9.29 4.40
N PRO A 167 19.65 8.69 5.55
CA PRO A 167 18.77 7.75 6.23
C PRO A 167 17.46 8.43 6.63
N ALA A 168 16.34 7.79 6.32
CA ALA A 168 15.04 8.28 6.73
C ALA A 168 14.89 8.16 8.26
N VAL A 169 14.26 9.16 8.88
CA VAL A 169 13.97 9.15 10.33
C VAL A 169 12.80 8.20 10.59
N PRO A 170 12.95 7.13 11.40
CA PRO A 170 11.85 6.23 11.72
C PRO A 170 10.64 6.96 12.32
N ALA A 171 9.43 6.50 12.00
CA ALA A 171 8.20 7.20 12.38
C ALA A 171 8.05 7.31 13.89
N GLU A 172 8.43 6.27 14.63
CA GLU A 172 8.33 6.25 16.09
C GLU A 172 9.19 7.34 16.73
N GLN A 173 10.35 7.66 16.12
CA GLN A 173 11.23 8.72 16.62
C GLN A 173 10.63 10.12 16.38
N ALA A 174 9.77 10.25 15.38
CA ALA A 174 8.99 11.46 15.12
C ALA A 174 7.66 11.50 15.90
N GLY A 175 7.35 10.48 16.70
CA GLY A 175 6.08 10.36 17.42
C GLY A 175 4.90 9.92 16.56
N CYS A 176 5.16 9.43 15.35
CA CYS A 176 4.16 8.88 14.43
C CYS A 176 4.10 7.36 14.55
N LEU A 177 2.96 6.77 14.16
CA LEU A 177 2.81 5.33 13.97
C LEU A 177 3.73 4.85 12.83
N PRO A 178 4.48 3.76 13.05
CA PRO A 178 5.32 3.16 12.01
C PRO A 178 4.51 2.66 10.84
N MET A 179 5.13 2.64 9.66
CA MET A 179 4.42 2.26 8.44
C MET A 179 3.88 0.82 8.49
N SER A 180 4.56 -0.07 9.22
CA SER A 180 4.06 -1.42 9.51
C SER A 180 2.71 -1.43 10.23
N GLU A 181 2.52 -0.54 11.21
CA GLU A 181 1.27 -0.42 11.96
C GLU A 181 0.20 0.33 11.15
N VAL A 182 0.58 1.34 10.38
CA VAL A 182 -0.32 2.02 9.43
C VAL A 182 -0.86 1.02 8.40
N PHE A 183 0.01 0.23 7.79
CA PHE A 183 -0.36 -0.84 6.85
C PHE A 183 -1.27 -1.87 7.51
N ARG A 184 -0.93 -2.33 8.73
CA ARG A 184 -1.75 -3.27 9.50
C ARG A 184 -3.15 -2.71 9.74
N LEU A 185 -3.26 -1.45 10.18
CA LEU A 185 -4.54 -0.78 10.40
C LEU A 185 -5.34 -0.65 9.09
N ALA A 186 -4.67 -0.31 7.99
CA ALA A 186 -5.30 -0.19 6.69
C ALA A 186 -5.91 -1.50 6.20
N VAL A 187 -5.20 -2.62 6.38
CA VAL A 187 -5.65 -3.96 5.99
C VAL A 187 -6.75 -4.46 6.93
N MET A 188 -6.53 -4.38 8.25
CA MET A 188 -7.44 -4.96 9.25
C MET A 188 -8.77 -4.22 9.38
N ASN A 189 -8.83 -2.96 8.95
CA ASN A 189 -10.05 -2.14 8.99
C ASN A 189 -10.64 -1.90 7.60
N PHE A 190 -10.15 -2.60 6.57
CA PHE A 190 -10.71 -2.57 5.24
C PHE A 190 -12.13 -3.15 5.25
N ASP A 191 -13.08 -2.35 4.79
CA ASP A 191 -14.50 -2.63 4.91
C ASP A 191 -15.24 -2.14 3.67
N VAL A 192 -16.09 -3.00 3.12
CA VAL A 192 -16.84 -2.76 1.88
C VAL A 192 -18.28 -2.44 2.26
N HIS A 193 -18.71 -1.21 1.99
CA HIS A 193 -20.05 -0.70 2.27
C HIS A 193 -20.98 -0.82 1.07
N ASP A 194 -20.46 -0.65 -0.14
CA ASP A 194 -21.23 -0.73 -1.38
C ASP A 194 -20.54 -1.68 -2.38
N TRP A 195 -21.09 -2.89 -2.49
CA TRP A 195 -20.61 -3.92 -3.40
C TRP A 195 -20.91 -3.60 -4.88
N ASN A 196 -21.75 -2.61 -5.18
CA ASN A 196 -21.96 -2.18 -6.56
C ASN A 196 -20.70 -1.56 -7.18
N LEU A 197 -19.74 -1.14 -6.36
CA LEU A 197 -18.41 -0.71 -6.82
C LEU A 197 -17.76 -1.71 -7.76
N PHE A 198 -17.91 -3.01 -7.50
CA PHE A 198 -17.28 -4.08 -8.29
C PHE A 198 -18.14 -4.57 -9.45
N ASN A 199 -19.41 -4.14 -9.52
CA ASN A 199 -20.36 -4.55 -10.55
C ASN A 199 -20.21 -3.71 -11.83
N GLY A 200 -18.99 -3.23 -12.14
CA GLY A 200 -18.71 -2.34 -13.26
C GLY A 200 -19.55 -2.73 -14.48
N SER A 201 -20.42 -1.81 -14.90
CA SER A 201 -21.32 -1.98 -16.05
C SER A 201 -20.52 -2.58 -17.21
N GLY A 202 -20.95 -3.79 -17.63
CA GLY A 202 -20.30 -4.53 -18.71
C GLY A 202 -20.29 -3.83 -20.06
#